data_AF-A0A424Y2R6-F1
#
_entry.id   AF-A0A424Y2R6-F1
#
_cell.length_a   1.000
_cell.length_b   1.000
_cell.length_c   1.000
_cell.angle_alpha   90.00
_cell.angle_beta   90.00
_cell.angle_gamma   90.00
#
_symmetry.space_group_name_H-M   'P 1'
#
loop_
_entity.id
_entity.type
_entity.pdbx_description
1 polymer ?
#
loop_
_entity_poly.entity_id
_entity_poly.type
_entity_poly.pdbx_seq_one_letter_code
_entity_poly.pdbx_strand_id
1 'polypeptide(L)'
;MLIRNKISMGLSLLFLFILMITACAPAEEASNEPSAVENQVEYIYVDTDGWRSYFYEPESIEIWSDDEGNNIIDVFVRIEYKENLGTVAYERQLWHLNPENGRYKISDAYAFESDGSPQET
;
A
#
# COMPACT_ATOMS: atom_id res chain seq x y z
N MET A 1 28.09 -21.36 74.52
CA MET A 1 28.55 -21.34 73.13
C MET A 1 27.32 -21.17 72.24
N LEU A 2 27.22 -20.03 71.53
CA LEU A 2 26.59 -19.84 70.20
C LEU A 2 25.07 -20.16 70.07
N ILE A 3 24.15 -19.30 69.61
CA ILE A 3 24.20 -18.21 68.62
C ILE A 3 23.00 -17.27 68.83
N ARG A 4 23.30 -15.96 68.82
CA ARG A 4 22.41 -14.86 68.49
C ARG A 4 22.06 -14.93 67.00
N ASN A 5 20.81 -14.64 66.62
CA ASN A 5 20.48 -13.58 65.65
C ASN A 5 19.04 -13.76 65.14
N LYS A 6 18.16 -12.93 65.71
CA LYS A 6 17.04 -12.35 64.97
C LYS A 6 17.65 -11.46 63.90
N ILE A 7 17.25 -11.63 62.65
CA ILE A 7 17.28 -10.70 61.50
C ILE A 7 17.27 -11.63 60.28
N SER A 8 16.15 -11.70 59.57
CA SER A 8 16.07 -11.86 58.10
C SER A 8 14.68 -12.39 57.73
N MET A 9 13.63 -11.64 58.05
CA MET A 9 12.29 -11.93 57.54
C MET A 9 11.62 -10.71 56.91
N GLY A 10 12.23 -9.51 57.04
CA GLY A 10 11.74 -8.27 56.45
C GLY A 10 12.39 -7.89 55.11
N LEU A 11 13.48 -8.54 54.70
CA LEU A 11 14.23 -8.13 53.50
C LEU A 11 13.73 -8.80 52.20
N SER A 12 12.99 -9.91 52.30
CA SER A 12 12.54 -10.67 51.11
C SER A 12 11.23 -10.14 50.51
N LEU A 13 10.44 -9.33 51.24
CA LEU A 13 9.22 -8.74 50.69
C LEU A 13 9.47 -7.41 49.94
N LEU A 14 10.55 -6.69 50.27
CA LEU A 14 10.83 -5.39 49.66
C LEU A 14 11.39 -5.53 48.23
N PHE A 15 12.04 -6.65 47.92
CA PHE A 15 12.59 -6.92 46.58
C PHE A 15 11.51 -7.30 45.55
N LEU A 16 10.35 -7.80 45.99
CA LEU A 16 9.28 -8.21 45.08
C LEU A 16 8.42 -7.04 44.57
N PHE A 17 8.36 -5.93 45.30
CA PHE A 17 7.56 -4.77 44.92
C PHE A 17 8.27 -3.82 43.92
N ILE A 18 9.60 -3.84 43.85
CA ILE A 18 10.35 -2.97 42.94
C ILE A 18 10.30 -3.49 41.48
N LEU A 19 10.00 -4.78 41.28
CA LEU A 19 9.89 -5.40 39.95
C LEU A 19 8.55 -5.13 39.23
N MET A 20 7.57 -4.50 39.90
CA MET A 20 6.22 -4.26 39.34
C MET A 20 5.99 -2.84 38.79
N ILE A 21 6.98 -1.93 38.85
CA ILE A 21 6.81 -0.52 38.43
C ILE A 21 7.52 -0.19 37.11
N THR A 22 8.20 -1.15 36.46
CA THR A 22 8.89 -0.92 35.18
C THR A 22 8.20 -1.53 33.96
N ALA A 23 6.98 -2.05 34.12
CA ALA A 23 6.21 -2.52 32.98
C ALA A 23 5.40 -1.38 32.36
N CYS A 24 5.72 -1.07 31.10
CA CYS A 24 5.03 -0.13 30.22
C CYS A 24 5.47 1.34 30.33
N ALA A 25 6.77 1.59 30.15
CA ALA A 25 7.10 2.70 29.26
C ALA A 25 6.71 2.24 27.84
N PRO A 26 5.82 2.94 27.11
CA PRO A 26 5.67 2.68 25.70
C PRO A 26 7.03 2.97 25.07
N ALA A 27 7.68 1.93 24.56
CA ALA A 27 8.69 2.15 23.55
C ALA A 27 7.94 2.85 22.41
N GLU A 28 8.15 4.16 22.26
CA GLU A 28 7.98 4.79 20.96
C GLU A 28 8.95 4.03 20.05
N GLU A 29 8.43 2.96 19.44
CA GLU A 29 8.99 2.43 18.22
C GLU A 29 8.97 3.63 17.29
N ALA A 30 10.15 4.21 17.05
CA ALA A 30 10.34 5.14 15.97
C ALA A 30 9.79 4.43 14.74
N SER A 31 8.60 4.85 14.33
CA SER A 31 7.99 4.46 13.08
C SER A 31 9.00 4.86 12.01
N ASN A 32 9.83 3.90 11.62
CA ASN A 32 10.44 3.87 10.30
C ASN A 32 9.31 3.50 9.34
N GLU A 33 8.28 4.34 9.27
CA GLU A 33 7.54 4.45 8.04
C GLU A 33 8.59 4.80 7.00
N PRO A 34 8.79 3.98 5.96
CA PRO A 34 9.52 4.46 4.81
C PRO A 34 8.80 5.73 4.40
N SER A 35 9.46 6.88 4.60
CA SER A 35 9.04 8.13 3.98
C SER A 35 8.93 7.76 2.52
N ALA A 36 7.69 7.60 2.04
CA ALA A 36 7.42 7.28 0.66
C ALA A 36 8.02 8.44 -0.11
N VAL A 37 9.24 8.25 -0.60
CA VAL A 37 9.73 8.98 -1.74
C VAL A 37 8.74 8.55 -2.80
N GLU A 38 7.73 9.39 -2.99
CA GLU A 38 6.69 9.25 -3.99
C GLU A 38 7.45 9.23 -5.31
N ASN A 39 7.78 8.01 -5.77
CA ASN A 39 8.22 7.80 -7.13
C ASN A 39 7.05 8.30 -7.97
N GLN A 40 7.19 9.49 -8.55
CA GLN A 40 6.20 10.01 -9.47
C GLN A 40 6.19 9.06 -10.66
N VAL A 41 5.24 8.12 -10.63
CA VAL A 41 5.02 7.15 -11.69
C VAL A 41 4.74 7.92 -12.98
N GLU A 42 5.60 7.73 -13.98
CA GLU A 42 5.45 8.38 -15.27
C GLU A 42 4.36 7.68 -16.11
N TYR A 43 3.40 8.45 -16.60
CA TYR A 43 2.32 7.97 -17.45
C TYR A 43 2.47 8.53 -18.87
N ILE A 44 2.42 7.67 -19.88
CA ILE A 44 2.52 8.04 -21.30
C ILE A 44 1.11 8.16 -21.89
N TYR A 45 0.81 9.30 -22.52
CA TYR A 45 -0.45 9.54 -23.21
C TYR A 45 -0.65 8.58 -24.40
N VAL A 46 -1.87 8.06 -24.53
CA VAL A 46 -2.28 7.17 -25.63
C VAL A 46 -3.24 7.90 -26.56
N ASP A 47 -4.44 8.22 -26.08
CA ASP A 47 -5.50 8.80 -26.89
C ASP A 47 -6.60 9.45 -26.03
N THR A 48 -7.61 10.05 -26.68
CA THR A 48 -8.81 10.58 -26.05
C THR A 48 -10.08 10.17 -26.81
N ASP A 49 -11.14 9.80 -26.08
CA ASP A 49 -12.45 9.47 -26.67
C ASP A 49 -13.43 10.65 -26.67
N GLY A 50 -12.92 11.87 -26.45
CA GLY A 50 -13.72 13.08 -26.29
C GLY A 50 -14.09 13.37 -24.84
N TRP A 51 -14.32 12.36 -24.01
CA TRP A 51 -14.70 12.50 -22.60
C TRP A 51 -13.56 12.20 -21.63
N ARG A 52 -12.72 11.24 -21.99
CA ARG A 52 -11.62 10.72 -21.20
C ARG A 52 -10.30 10.85 -21.96
N SER A 53 -9.23 10.98 -21.20
CA SER A 53 -7.85 10.88 -21.69
C SER A 53 -7.23 9.61 -21.12
N TYR A 54 -6.57 8.84 -21.96
CA TYR A 54 -5.99 7.56 -21.60
C TYR A 54 -4.47 7.65 -21.59
N PHE A 55 -3.88 7.10 -20.54
CA PHE A 55 -2.45 7.01 -20.36
C PHE A 55 -2.08 5.61 -19.88
N TYR A 56 -0.85 5.17 -20.10
CA TYR A 56 -0.36 3.90 -19.54
C TYR A 56 0.94 4.12 -18.76
N GLU A 57 1.18 3.25 -17.78
CA GLU A 57 2.38 3.21 -16.94
C GLU A 57 3.41 2.25 -17.57
N PRO A 58 4.50 2.72 -18.20
CA PRO A 58 5.43 1.85 -18.92
C PRO A 58 6.13 0.82 -18.03
N GLU A 59 6.40 1.19 -16.79
CA GLU A 59 7.06 0.33 -15.80
C GLU A 59 6.16 -0.82 -15.32
N SER A 60 4.84 -0.73 -15.56
CA SER A 60 3.88 -1.78 -15.20
C SER A 60 3.70 -2.86 -16.26
N ILE A 61 4.36 -2.74 -17.42
CA ILE A 61 4.17 -3.67 -18.53
C ILE A 61 4.76 -5.03 -18.17
N GLU A 62 3.90 -6.03 -18.08
CA GLU A 62 4.28 -7.44 -17.94
C GLU A 62 3.75 -8.24 -19.13
N ILE A 63 4.59 -9.13 -19.68
CA ILE A 63 4.21 -9.99 -20.81
C ILE A 63 4.29 -11.44 -20.36
N TRP A 64 3.19 -12.17 -20.52
CA TRP A 64 3.10 -13.59 -20.16
C TRP A 64 2.27 -14.35 -21.20
N SER A 65 2.25 -15.67 -21.10
CA SER A 65 1.44 -16.53 -21.96
C SER A 65 0.37 -17.23 -21.15
N ASP A 66 -0.87 -17.20 -21.63
CA ASP A 66 -1.97 -17.92 -20.99
C ASP A 66 -1.93 -19.44 -21.26
N ASP A 67 -2.86 -20.16 -20.64
CA ASP A 67 -2.96 -21.62 -20.76
C ASP A 67 -3.29 -22.08 -22.19
N GLU A 68 -3.80 -21.18 -23.04
CA GLU A 68 -4.11 -21.42 -24.46
C GLU A 68 -2.91 -21.07 -25.37
N GLY A 69 -1.83 -20.52 -24.80
CA GLY A 69 -0.62 -20.10 -25.51
C GLY A 69 -0.70 -18.71 -26.13
N ASN A 70 -1.72 -17.91 -25.80
CA ASN A 70 -1.82 -16.54 -26.27
C ASN A 70 -0.85 -15.65 -25.49
N ASN A 71 -0.22 -14.68 -26.16
CA ASN A 71 0.57 -13.66 -25.49
C ASN A 71 -0.36 -12.60 -24.88
N ILE A 72 -0.25 -12.38 -23.58
CA ILE A 72 -1.01 -11.38 -22.84
C ILE A 72 -0.05 -10.29 -22.37
N ILE A 73 -0.47 -9.04 -22.52
CA ILE A 73 0.23 -7.86 -22.01
C ILE A 73 -0.61 -7.28 -20.89
N ASP A 74 -0.07 -7.29 -19.68
CA ASP A 74 -0.64 -6.63 -18.53
C ASP A 74 -0.06 -5.22 -18.42
N VAL A 75 -0.91 -4.22 -18.22
CA VAL A 75 -0.49 -2.82 -18.09
C VAL A 75 -1.48 -2.03 -17.25
N PHE A 76 -0.98 -1.19 -16.37
CA PHE A 76 -1.79 -0.19 -15.70
C PHE A 76 -2.10 0.98 -16.63
N VAL A 77 -3.39 1.26 -16.78
CA VAL A 77 -3.94 2.36 -17.56
C VAL A 77 -4.54 3.39 -16.61
N ARG A 78 -4.13 4.65 -16.77
CA ARG A 78 -4.72 5.80 -16.09
C ARG A 78 -5.73 6.47 -17.02
N ILE A 79 -6.93 6.69 -16.51
CA ILE A 79 -8.05 7.27 -17.25
C ILE A 79 -8.45 8.54 -16.54
N GLU A 80 -8.21 9.69 -17.17
CA GLU A 80 -8.56 11.00 -16.62
C GLU A 80 -9.83 11.53 -17.27
N TYR A 81 -10.72 12.11 -16.46
CA TYR A 81 -11.98 12.69 -16.94
C TYR A 81 -11.81 14.18 -17.22
N LYS A 82 -12.23 14.64 -18.42
CA LYS A 82 -12.06 16.05 -18.81
C LYS A 82 -12.94 17.02 -18.04
N GLU A 83 -14.13 16.57 -17.66
CA GLU A 83 -15.04 17.33 -16.81
C GLU A 83 -15.21 16.55 -15.51
N ASN A 84 -15.04 17.23 -14.39
CA ASN A 84 -15.14 16.65 -13.06
C ASN A 84 -16.61 16.30 -12.80
N LEU A 85 -17.03 15.10 -13.19
CA LEU A 85 -18.43 14.62 -13.06
C LEU A 85 -18.80 14.30 -11.59
N GLY A 86 -17.90 14.52 -10.64
CA GLY A 86 -18.06 14.24 -9.22
C GLY A 86 -16.75 14.46 -8.46
N THR A 87 -16.51 13.64 -7.44
CA THR A 87 -15.26 13.58 -6.67
C THR A 87 -14.14 12.83 -7.37
N VAL A 88 -14.43 12.00 -8.38
CA VAL A 88 -13.44 11.21 -9.12
C VAL A 88 -12.78 12.04 -10.21
N ALA A 89 -11.47 12.24 -10.08
CA ALA A 89 -10.66 12.92 -11.09
C ALA A 89 -10.05 11.94 -12.11
N TYR A 90 -9.63 10.75 -11.64
CA TYR A 90 -9.09 9.71 -12.52
C TYR A 90 -9.29 8.30 -11.95
N GLU A 91 -9.18 7.31 -12.82
CA GLU A 91 -9.11 5.89 -12.47
C GLU A 91 -7.76 5.31 -12.86
N ARG A 92 -7.29 4.30 -12.11
CA ARG A 92 -6.16 3.43 -12.49
C ARG A 92 -6.68 2.01 -12.62
N GLN A 93 -6.50 1.40 -13.78
CA GLN A 93 -7.05 0.09 -14.10
C GLN A 93 -5.95 -0.86 -14.60
N LEU A 94 -5.94 -2.12 -14.16
CA LEU A 94 -5.09 -3.16 -14.74
C LEU A 94 -5.78 -3.78 -15.95
N TRP A 95 -5.17 -3.62 -17.12
CA TRP A 95 -5.67 -4.14 -18.39
C TRP A 95 -4.83 -5.34 -18.83
N HIS A 96 -5.49 -6.43 -19.20
CA HIS A 96 -4.91 -7.60 -19.84
C HIS A 96 -5.23 -7.53 -21.34
N LEU A 97 -4.23 -7.31 -22.18
CA LEU A 97 -4.38 -7.12 -23.62
C LEU A 97 -3.94 -8.37 -24.36
N ASN A 98 -4.77 -8.88 -25.28
CA ASN A 98 -4.36 -9.87 -26.26
C ASN A 98 -4.17 -9.17 -27.62
N PRO A 99 -2.92 -8.96 -28.07
CA PRO A 99 -2.63 -8.20 -29.28
C PRO A 99 -3.02 -8.96 -30.57
N GLU A 100 -3.17 -10.28 -30.50
CA GLU A 100 -3.45 -11.11 -31.68
C GLU A 100 -4.90 -10.97 -32.15
N ASN A 101 -5.82 -10.80 -31.20
CA ASN A 101 -7.25 -10.63 -31.48
C ASN A 101 -7.80 -9.24 -31.09
N GLY A 102 -6.96 -8.37 -30.53
CA GLY A 102 -7.31 -7.01 -30.13
C GLY A 102 -8.33 -6.93 -28.99
N ARG A 103 -8.50 -8.01 -28.22
CA ARG A 103 -9.39 -8.03 -27.05
C ARG A 103 -8.64 -7.64 -25.79
N TYR A 104 -9.40 -7.16 -24.80
CA TYR A 104 -8.86 -6.87 -23.48
C TYR A 104 -9.84 -7.25 -22.38
N LYS A 105 -9.31 -7.40 -21.16
CA LYS A 105 -10.06 -7.58 -19.91
C LYS A 105 -9.48 -6.65 -18.84
N ILE A 106 -10.32 -6.18 -17.93
CA ILE A 106 -9.92 -5.40 -16.74
C ILE A 106 -10.07 -6.29 -15.50
N SER A 107 -9.07 -6.36 -14.63
CA SER A 107 -9.15 -7.10 -13.34
C SER A 107 -9.26 -6.20 -12.12
N ASP A 108 -8.48 -5.12 -12.11
CA ASP A 108 -8.34 -4.21 -10.97
C ASP A 108 -8.65 -2.80 -11.41
N ALA A 109 -9.39 -2.06 -10.59
CA ALA A 109 -9.77 -0.68 -10.84
C ALA A 109 -9.79 0.11 -9.53
N TYR A 110 -9.12 1.25 -9.52
CA TYR A 110 -9.00 2.15 -8.38
C TYR A 110 -9.41 3.55 -8.82
N ALA A 111 -10.29 4.21 -8.08
CA ALA A 111 -10.71 5.58 -8.35
C ALA A 111 -9.98 6.54 -7.42
N PHE A 112 -9.64 7.72 -7.92
CA PHE A 112 -8.88 8.72 -7.19
C PHE A 112 -9.50 10.11 -7.33
N GLU A 113 -9.38 10.89 -6.27
CA GLU A 113 -9.71 12.31 -6.27
C GLU A 113 -8.60 13.15 -6.92
N SER A 114 -8.85 14.45 -7.10
CA SER A 114 -7.90 15.35 -7.78
C SER A 114 -6.58 15.55 -7.03
N ASP A 115 -6.55 15.30 -5.73
CA ASP A 115 -5.33 15.33 -4.91
C ASP A 115 -4.57 14.00 -4.91
N GLY A 116 -5.05 13.00 -5.65
CA GLY A 116 -4.46 11.67 -5.73
C GLY A 116 -4.83 10.74 -4.58
N SER A 117 -5.70 11.17 -3.66
CA SER A 117 -6.23 10.29 -2.62
C SER A 117 -7.14 9.22 -3.24
N PRO A 118 -7.05 7.96 -2.78
CA PRO A 118 -7.97 6.92 -3.24
C PRO A 118 -9.38 7.24 -2.74
N GLN A 119 -10.36 7.11 -3.62
CA GLN A 119 -11.76 7.18 -3.22
C GLN A 119 -12.17 5.85 -2.59
N GLU A 120 -12.74 5.89 -1.38
CA GLU A 120 -13.38 4.72 -0.79
C GLU A 120 -14.62 4.36 -1.63
N THR A 121 -14.62 3.14 -2.18
CA THR A 121 -15.72 2.56 -2.95
C THR A 121 -16.67 1.75 -2.08
#